data_AF-A0AAU5BG96-F1
#
_entry.id   AF-A0AAU5BG96-F1
#
_cell.length_a   1.000
_cell.length_b   1.000
_cell.length_c   1.000
_cell.angle_alpha   90.00
_cell.angle_beta   90.00
_cell.angle_gamma   90.00
#
_symmetry.space_group_name_H-M   'P 1'
#
loop_
_entity.id
_entity.type
_entity.pdbx_description
1 polymer ?
#
loop_
_entity_poly.entity_id
_entity_poly.type
_entity_poly.pdbx_seq_one_letter_code
_entity_poly.pdbx_strand_id
1 'polypeptide(L)'
;MPVSPYTHQVLSESAASSRTMSQAMTSLGLAPWSGSRRYLLDRMRRMGIATSHFEREDTRWTKEVLEPAVAASTTMVGVLRLLGLNAVGGNHTHISRRVKSLGIDTSHFESSAPRSSKGRRHRTLEELLVEQDPATARREQSSRLKRALMLLGADERCTGCGAAGTWQGHPLPLEVDHIDGNWRNNRVENLRMLCPNCHSTTDSYRGRNKRSQVDRANPSRRSAAGR
;
A
#
# COMPACT_ATOMS: atom_id res chain seq x y z
N MET A 1 34.34 -9.97 5.38
CA MET A 1 33.16 -9.48 4.64
C MET A 1 33.24 -9.98 3.21
N PRO A 2 32.15 -10.47 2.59
CA PRO A 2 32.20 -10.86 1.19
C PRO A 2 32.55 -9.64 0.34
N VAL A 3 33.55 -9.78 -0.52
CA VAL A 3 33.97 -8.73 -1.45
C VAL A 3 32.81 -8.51 -2.43
N SER A 4 32.30 -7.29 -2.50
CA SER A 4 31.22 -6.97 -3.43
C SER A 4 31.69 -7.20 -4.87
N PRO A 5 30.89 -7.83 -5.74
CA PRO A 5 31.26 -8.07 -7.14
C PRO A 5 31.38 -6.76 -7.93
N TYR A 6 30.84 -5.65 -7.41
CA TYR A 6 30.91 -4.33 -8.01
C TYR A 6 32.12 -3.56 -7.46
N THR A 7 33.29 -3.85 -8.04
CA THR A 7 34.55 -3.16 -7.75
C THR A 7 34.58 -1.79 -8.43
N HIS A 8 35.50 -0.92 -8.00
CA HIS A 8 35.68 0.41 -8.61
C HIS A 8 35.95 0.31 -10.12
N GLN A 9 36.85 -0.60 -10.52
CA GLN A 9 37.20 -0.80 -11.92
C GLN A 9 35.98 -1.18 -12.77
N VAL A 10 35.24 -2.22 -12.36
CA VAL A 10 34.05 -2.71 -13.10
C VAL A 10 32.99 -1.63 -13.24
N LEU A 11 32.72 -0.88 -12.17
CA LEU A 11 31.72 0.21 -12.20
C LEU A 11 32.18 1.40 -13.03
N SER A 12 33.48 1.72 -13.02
CA SER A 12 34.05 2.84 -13.79
C SER A 12 34.02 2.55 -15.29
N GLU A 13 34.42 1.33 -15.69
CA GLU A 13 34.37 0.89 -17.10
C GLU A 13 32.92 0.87 -17.62
N SER A 14 31.99 0.35 -16.81
CA SER A 14 30.57 0.33 -17.13
C SER A 14 29.99 1.74 -17.26
N ALA A 15 30.34 2.66 -16.34
CA ALA A 15 29.86 4.03 -16.37
C ALA A 15 30.44 4.85 -17.54
N ALA A 16 31.71 4.63 -17.90
CA ALA A 16 32.37 5.32 -19.01
C ALA A 16 31.87 4.87 -20.38
N SER A 17 31.49 3.60 -20.51
CA SER A 17 30.97 3.02 -21.76
C SER A 17 29.46 3.25 -21.98
N SER A 18 28.78 3.91 -21.04
CA SER A 18 27.33 4.05 -21.04
C SER A 18 26.88 5.51 -21.03
N ARG A 19 25.86 5.83 -21.83
CA ARG A 19 25.21 7.15 -21.81
C ARG A 19 24.10 7.24 -20.77
N THR A 20 23.64 6.08 -20.29
CA THR A 20 22.56 6.01 -19.30
C THR A 20 22.84 4.98 -18.22
N MET A 21 22.18 5.12 -17.08
CA MET A 21 22.30 4.16 -15.98
C MET A 21 21.75 2.76 -16.36
N SER A 22 20.71 2.63 -17.19
CA SER A 22 20.30 1.30 -17.64
C SER A 22 21.32 0.64 -18.54
N GLN A 23 21.98 1.38 -19.44
CA GLN A 23 23.05 0.82 -20.26
C GLN A 23 24.21 0.33 -19.39
N ALA A 24 24.56 1.09 -18.35
CA ALA A 24 25.55 0.67 -17.36
C ALA A 24 25.11 -0.60 -16.62
N MET A 25 23.84 -0.71 -16.23
CA MET A 25 23.32 -1.93 -15.62
C MET A 25 23.33 -3.12 -16.58
N THR A 26 22.96 -2.93 -17.84
CA THR A 26 22.98 -3.99 -18.86
C THR A 26 24.40 -4.49 -19.12
N SER A 27 25.41 -3.60 -19.18
CA SER A 27 26.82 -4.00 -19.34
C SER A 27 27.34 -4.79 -18.14
N LEU A 28 26.75 -4.59 -16.96
CA LEU A 28 27.00 -5.40 -15.75
C LEU A 28 26.19 -6.71 -15.71
N GLY A 29 25.46 -7.06 -16.78
CA GLY A 29 24.60 -8.25 -16.84
C GLY A 29 23.33 -8.15 -16.01
N LEU A 30 22.95 -6.94 -15.57
CA LEU A 30 21.74 -6.71 -14.79
C LEU A 30 20.61 -6.21 -15.67
N ALA A 31 19.38 -6.54 -15.27
CA ALA A 31 18.22 -5.89 -15.86
C ALA A 31 18.23 -4.37 -15.54
N PRO A 32 18.09 -3.50 -16.57
CA PRO A 32 17.94 -2.03 -16.45
C PRO A 32 17.08 -1.50 -15.31
N TRP A 33 16.04 -2.27 -14.98
CA TRP A 33 14.93 -1.89 -14.10
C TRP A 33 15.00 -2.59 -12.74
N SER A 34 16.07 -3.35 -12.47
CA SER A 34 16.21 -4.05 -11.20
C SER A 34 16.32 -3.06 -10.03
N GLY A 35 15.87 -3.49 -8.84
CA GLY A 35 15.97 -2.69 -7.61
C GLY A 35 17.40 -2.29 -7.25
N SER A 36 18.40 -2.94 -7.87
CA SER A 36 19.82 -2.65 -7.76
C SER A 36 20.20 -1.27 -8.30
N ARG A 37 19.38 -0.61 -9.12
CA ARG A 37 19.67 0.70 -9.70
C ARG A 37 20.06 1.75 -8.66
N ARG A 38 19.29 1.84 -7.57
CA ARG A 38 19.56 2.80 -6.48
C ARG A 38 20.86 2.46 -5.75
N TYR A 39 21.09 1.17 -5.50
CA TYR A 39 22.29 0.68 -4.85
C TYR A 39 23.55 1.00 -5.67
N LEU A 40 23.52 0.74 -6.99
CA LEU A 40 24.65 0.99 -7.88
C LEU A 40 24.94 2.49 -8.04
N LEU A 41 23.91 3.33 -8.17
CA LEU A 41 24.06 4.78 -8.19
C LEU A 41 24.74 5.30 -6.91
N ASP A 42 24.28 4.83 -5.75
CA ASP A 42 24.88 5.23 -4.47
C ASP A 42 26.32 4.73 -4.34
N ARG A 43 26.59 3.50 -4.78
CA ARG A 43 27.92 2.90 -4.77
C ARG A 43 28.90 3.64 -5.69
N MET A 44 28.49 3.97 -6.92
CA MET A 44 29.29 4.76 -7.86
C MET A 44 29.64 6.13 -7.27
N ARG A 45 28.67 6.83 -6.65
CA ARG A 45 28.92 8.11 -5.98
C ARG A 45 29.91 8.00 -4.83
N ARG A 46 29.75 6.99 -3.95
CA ARG A 46 30.68 6.76 -2.83
C ARG A 46 32.10 6.44 -3.29
N MET A 47 32.23 5.85 -4.48
CA MET A 47 33.50 5.51 -5.10
C MET A 47 34.09 6.65 -5.94
N GLY A 48 33.41 7.81 -6.06
CA GLY A 48 33.89 8.94 -6.86
C GLY A 48 33.77 8.74 -8.37
N ILE A 49 32.98 7.76 -8.82
CA ILE A 49 32.77 7.50 -10.24
C ILE A 49 31.81 8.55 -10.80
N ALA A 50 32.21 9.20 -11.89
CA ALA A 50 31.39 10.21 -12.56
C ALA A 50 30.08 9.58 -13.08
N THR A 51 28.94 10.18 -12.72
CA THR A 51 27.60 9.74 -13.15
C THR A 51 26.73 10.90 -13.64
N SER A 52 27.29 12.12 -13.68
CA SER A 52 26.59 13.34 -14.11
C SER A 52 26.33 13.38 -15.62
N HIS A 53 27.09 12.63 -16.41
CA HIS A 53 26.89 12.50 -17.85
C HIS A 53 25.74 11.54 -18.20
N PHE A 54 25.21 10.79 -17.23
CA PHE A 54 24.07 9.92 -17.50
C PHE A 54 22.83 10.73 -17.85
N GLU A 55 22.31 10.50 -19.04
CA GLU A 55 21.07 11.09 -19.51
C GLU A 55 19.88 10.58 -18.70
N ARG A 56 18.85 11.43 -18.57
CA ARG A 56 17.60 11.03 -17.94
C ARG A 56 16.93 10.02 -18.85
N GLU A 57 16.86 8.79 -18.40
CA GLU A 57 16.12 7.76 -19.12
C GLU A 57 14.62 7.96 -19.01
N ASP A 58 13.94 7.77 -20.12
CA ASP A 58 12.50 7.65 -20.12
C ASP A 58 12.07 6.48 -19.24
N THR A 59 11.00 6.71 -18.49
CA THR A 59 10.35 5.66 -17.69
C THR A 59 10.05 4.45 -18.58
N ARG A 60 10.21 3.23 -18.05
CA ARG A 60 9.87 1.93 -18.68
C ARG A 60 8.59 1.93 -19.54
N TRP A 61 7.63 2.76 -19.18
CA TRP A 61 6.35 2.93 -19.86
C TRP A 61 6.39 4.18 -20.74
N THR A 62 7.09 4.07 -21.86
CA THR A 62 7.11 5.11 -22.89
C THR A 62 5.86 5.02 -23.75
N LYS A 63 5.65 6.01 -24.62
CA LYS A 63 4.50 6.02 -25.52
C LYS A 63 4.56 4.83 -26.47
N GLU A 64 5.74 4.54 -26.99
CA GLU A 64 6.03 3.46 -27.94
C GLU A 64 5.74 2.07 -27.36
N VAL A 65 5.88 1.91 -26.04
CA VAL A 65 5.56 0.65 -25.34
C VAL A 65 4.07 0.55 -25.03
N LEU A 66 3.45 1.64 -24.62
CA LEU A 66 2.06 1.65 -24.14
C LEU A 66 1.04 1.70 -25.27
N GLU A 67 1.30 2.44 -26.34
CA GLU A 67 0.40 2.64 -27.47
C GLU A 67 0.00 1.31 -28.18
N PRO A 68 0.93 0.40 -28.52
CA PRO A 68 0.54 -0.89 -29.09
C PRO A 68 -0.25 -1.77 -28.10
N ALA A 69 0.10 -1.74 -26.81
CA ALA A 69 -0.60 -2.51 -25.78
C ALA A 69 -2.03 -1.99 -25.54
N VAL A 70 -2.23 -0.67 -25.62
CA VAL A 70 -3.53 -0.01 -25.53
C VAL A 70 -4.37 -0.30 -26.77
N ALA A 71 -3.79 -0.21 -27.97
CA ALA A 71 -4.50 -0.53 -29.22
C ALA A 71 -4.94 -2.00 -29.29
N ALA A 72 -4.12 -2.93 -28.78
CA ALA A 72 -4.40 -4.36 -28.78
C ALA A 72 -5.39 -4.81 -27.69
N SER A 73 -5.92 -3.91 -26.86
CA SER A 73 -6.80 -4.25 -25.76
C SER A 73 -8.01 -3.33 -25.68
N THR A 74 -9.10 -3.83 -25.08
CA THR A 74 -10.33 -3.07 -24.80
C THR A 74 -10.47 -2.71 -23.33
N THR A 75 -9.51 -3.13 -22.47
CA THR A 75 -9.54 -2.83 -21.03
C THR A 75 -8.15 -2.61 -20.48
N MET A 76 -8.02 -1.77 -19.44
CA MET A 76 -6.75 -1.54 -18.76
C MET A 76 -6.17 -2.81 -18.10
N VAL A 77 -7.02 -3.74 -17.70
CA VAL A 77 -6.59 -5.06 -17.20
C VAL A 77 -5.96 -5.88 -18.32
N GLY A 78 -6.52 -5.84 -19.52
CA GLY A 78 -5.92 -6.47 -20.70
C GLY A 78 -4.58 -5.84 -21.07
N VAL A 79 -4.46 -4.51 -21.02
CA VAL A 79 -3.18 -3.80 -21.19
C VAL A 79 -2.15 -4.30 -20.19
N LEU A 80 -2.49 -4.37 -18.89
CA LEU A 80 -1.58 -4.89 -17.86
C LEU A 80 -1.10 -6.31 -18.16
N ARG A 81 -2.00 -7.19 -18.63
CA ARG A 81 -1.66 -8.57 -19.00
C ARG A 81 -0.70 -8.61 -20.20
N LEU A 82 -0.94 -7.81 -21.23
CA LEU A 82 -0.04 -7.69 -22.40
C LEU A 82 1.34 -7.17 -22.03
N LEU A 83 1.41 -6.26 -21.04
CA LEU A 83 2.67 -5.74 -20.49
C LEU A 83 3.36 -6.71 -19.50
N GLY A 84 2.81 -7.91 -19.28
CA GLY A 84 3.32 -8.91 -18.33
C GLY A 84 3.22 -8.46 -16.87
N LEU A 85 2.29 -7.55 -16.55
CA LEU A 85 2.08 -7.02 -15.21
C LEU A 85 0.91 -7.68 -14.51
N ASN A 86 1.08 -7.91 -13.22
CA ASN A 86 -0.03 -8.31 -12.36
C ASN A 86 -1.10 -7.21 -12.30
N ALA A 87 -2.36 -7.58 -12.46
CA ALA A 87 -3.52 -6.70 -12.38
C ALA A 87 -3.87 -6.33 -10.93
N VAL A 88 -2.90 -5.76 -10.21
CA VAL A 88 -3.06 -5.23 -8.86
C VAL A 88 -3.27 -3.71 -8.90
N GLY A 89 -3.96 -3.16 -7.90
CA GLY A 89 -4.38 -1.76 -7.90
C GLY A 89 -3.24 -0.75 -8.09
N GLY A 90 -2.05 -1.04 -7.57
CA GLY A 90 -0.86 -0.19 -7.75
C GLY A 90 -0.42 -0.11 -9.22
N ASN A 91 -0.22 -1.25 -9.87
CA ASN A 91 0.14 -1.30 -11.30
C ASN A 91 -0.94 -0.69 -12.17
N HIS A 92 -2.21 -1.00 -11.89
CA HIS A 92 -3.33 -0.44 -12.61
C HIS A 92 -3.34 1.09 -12.56
N THR A 93 -3.22 1.66 -11.35
CA THR A 93 -3.19 3.11 -11.16
C THR A 93 -2.00 3.75 -11.86
N HIS A 94 -0.82 3.12 -11.76
CA HIS A 94 0.40 3.64 -12.36
C HIS A 94 0.31 3.68 -13.90
N ILE A 95 -0.04 2.57 -14.53
CA ILE A 95 -0.17 2.49 -16.00
C ILE A 95 -1.28 3.40 -16.50
N SER A 96 -2.45 3.43 -15.83
CA SER A 96 -3.55 4.32 -16.21
C SER A 96 -3.15 5.80 -16.21
N ARG A 97 -2.43 6.24 -15.17
CA ARG A 97 -1.92 7.61 -15.09
C ARG A 97 -0.91 7.89 -16.20
N ARG A 98 -0.06 6.92 -16.53
CA ARG A 98 0.95 7.08 -17.56
C ARG A 98 0.33 7.20 -18.96
N VAL A 99 -0.59 6.30 -19.31
CA VAL A 99 -1.36 6.34 -20.56
C VAL A 99 -2.03 7.70 -20.73
N LYS A 100 -2.70 8.20 -19.68
CA LYS A 100 -3.31 9.54 -19.68
C LYS A 100 -2.29 10.67 -19.85
N SER A 101 -1.15 10.60 -19.15
CA SER A 101 -0.10 11.64 -19.24
C SER A 101 0.57 11.72 -20.61
N LEU A 102 0.57 10.61 -21.36
CA LEU A 102 1.13 10.52 -22.70
C LEU A 102 0.10 10.82 -23.80
N GLY A 103 -1.15 11.12 -23.43
CA GLY A 103 -2.22 11.45 -24.38
C GLY A 103 -2.59 10.29 -25.30
N ILE A 104 -2.40 9.04 -24.86
CA ILE A 104 -2.78 7.86 -25.64
C ILE A 104 -4.30 7.71 -25.58
N ASP A 105 -4.93 7.56 -26.74
CA ASP A 105 -6.38 7.38 -26.81
C ASP A 105 -6.80 6.03 -26.23
N THR A 106 -7.82 6.07 -25.36
CA THR A 106 -8.45 4.87 -24.78
C THR A 106 -9.96 4.91 -24.97
N SER A 107 -10.45 5.69 -25.93
CA SER A 107 -11.89 5.86 -26.18
C SER A 107 -12.56 4.54 -26.60
N HIS A 108 -11.82 3.64 -27.24
CA HIS A 108 -12.26 2.31 -27.64
C HIS A 108 -12.34 1.30 -26.48
N PHE A 109 -11.87 1.68 -25.29
CA PHE A 109 -12.03 0.80 -24.14
C PHE A 109 -13.50 0.67 -23.82
N GLU A 110 -13.94 -0.57 -23.61
CA GLU A 110 -15.29 -0.82 -23.15
C GLU A 110 -15.44 -0.11 -21.80
N SER A 111 -16.14 1.02 -21.80
CA SER A 111 -16.63 1.59 -20.58
C SER A 111 -17.51 0.51 -19.98
N SER A 112 -17.05 -0.16 -18.93
CA SER A 112 -17.95 -0.95 -18.10
C SER A 112 -19.08 -0.01 -17.77
N ALA A 113 -20.26 -0.24 -18.37
CA ALA A 113 -21.45 0.54 -18.10
C ALA A 113 -21.50 0.75 -16.60
N PRO A 114 -21.75 1.99 -16.10
CA PRO A 114 -21.68 2.27 -14.67
C PRO A 114 -22.49 1.17 -14.01
N ARG A 115 -21.81 0.30 -13.24
CA ARG A 115 -22.45 -0.87 -12.60
C ARG A 115 -23.71 -0.30 -12.01
N SER A 116 -24.87 -0.69 -12.57
CA SER A 116 -26.17 -0.20 -12.13
C SER A 116 -26.06 -0.14 -10.63
N SER A 117 -26.10 1.07 -10.08
CA SER A 117 -26.10 1.27 -8.65
C SER A 117 -27.46 0.76 -8.20
N LYS A 118 -27.69 -0.56 -8.26
CA LYS A 118 -28.67 -1.24 -7.44
C LYS A 118 -28.31 -0.74 -6.06
N GLY A 119 -29.08 0.23 -5.58
CA GLY A 119 -28.72 1.09 -4.48
C GLY A 119 -28.23 0.20 -3.36
N ARG A 120 -26.95 0.32 -3.00
CA ARG A 120 -26.45 -0.44 -1.86
C ARG A 120 -27.30 0.01 -0.69
N ARG A 121 -28.18 -0.87 -0.21
CA ARG A 121 -29.02 -0.60 0.94
C ARG A 121 -28.11 -0.11 2.06
N HIS A 122 -28.38 1.10 2.57
CA HIS A 122 -27.71 1.58 3.75
C HIS A 122 -28.13 0.66 4.91
N ARG A 123 -27.17 -0.06 5.49
CA ARG A 123 -27.42 -0.83 6.70
C ARG A 123 -27.80 0.11 7.84
N THR A 124 -28.74 -0.34 8.67
CA THR A 124 -29.16 0.39 9.87
C THR A 124 -28.08 0.29 10.95
N LEU A 125 -28.27 1.01 12.06
CA LEU A 125 -27.35 0.95 13.21
C LEU A 125 -27.33 -0.44 13.82
N GLU A 126 -28.50 -1.07 13.95
CA GLU A 126 -28.72 -2.40 14.51
C GLU A 126 -28.06 -3.48 13.65
N GLU A 127 -28.05 -3.31 12.33
CA GLU A 127 -27.36 -4.23 11.42
C GLU A 127 -25.83 -4.05 11.43
N LEU A 128 -25.34 -2.90 11.91
CA LEU A 128 -23.92 -2.56 11.93
C LEU A 128 -23.25 -2.94 13.25
N LEU A 129 -23.95 -2.70 14.36
CA LEU A 129 -23.46 -2.80 15.74
C LEU A 129 -23.76 -4.18 16.35
N VAL A 130 -23.45 -5.23 15.60
CA VAL A 130 -23.62 -6.63 16.00
C VAL A 130 -22.30 -7.37 15.93
N GLU A 131 -22.22 -8.46 16.68
CA GLU A 131 -21.17 -9.45 16.45
C GLU A 131 -21.49 -10.26 15.19
N GLN A 132 -20.55 -10.28 14.25
CA GLN A 132 -20.72 -10.95 12.97
C GLN A 132 -20.36 -12.44 13.06
N ASP A 133 -21.16 -13.27 12.40
CA ASP A 133 -20.88 -14.70 12.23
C ASP A 133 -19.52 -14.91 11.53
N PRO A 134 -18.62 -15.75 12.07
CA PRO A 134 -17.28 -15.96 11.52
C PRO A 134 -17.24 -16.43 10.06
N ALA A 135 -18.24 -17.18 9.59
CA ALA A 135 -18.32 -17.72 8.23
C ALA A 135 -18.72 -16.65 7.20
N THR A 136 -19.43 -15.60 7.62
CA THR A 136 -19.90 -14.53 6.73
C THR A 136 -19.29 -13.16 7.03
N ALA A 137 -18.45 -13.08 8.07
CA ALA A 137 -17.92 -11.82 8.59
C ALA A 137 -17.14 -11.01 7.54
N ARG A 138 -17.49 -9.73 7.44
CA ARG A 138 -16.75 -8.74 6.66
C ARG A 138 -16.36 -7.58 7.55
N ARG A 139 -15.08 -7.20 7.46
CA ARG A 139 -14.57 -6.09 8.27
C ARG A 139 -15.25 -4.78 7.88
N GLU A 140 -15.80 -4.11 8.90
CA GLU A 140 -16.47 -2.85 8.71
C GLU A 140 -15.48 -1.68 8.57
N GLN A 141 -15.87 -0.68 7.78
CA GLN A 141 -15.12 0.57 7.73
C GLN A 141 -15.27 1.30 9.07
N SER A 142 -14.15 1.69 9.68
CA SER A 142 -14.12 2.38 10.96
C SER A 142 -14.96 3.67 10.98
N SER A 143 -15.02 4.40 9.85
CA SER A 143 -15.84 5.60 9.71
C SER A 143 -17.34 5.34 9.89
N ARG A 144 -17.83 4.15 9.49
CA ARG A 144 -19.24 3.77 9.65
C ARG A 144 -19.55 3.43 11.10
N LEU A 145 -18.66 2.72 11.77
CA LEU A 145 -18.77 2.44 13.21
C LEU A 145 -18.70 3.74 14.03
N LYS A 146 -17.75 4.64 13.73
CA LYS A 146 -17.63 5.94 14.40
C LYS A 146 -18.94 6.73 14.26
N ARG A 147 -19.47 6.84 13.04
CA ARG A 147 -20.75 7.51 12.78
C ARG A 147 -21.89 6.85 13.57
N ALA A 148 -21.95 5.54 13.64
CA ALA A 148 -22.98 4.83 14.37
C ALA A 148 -22.92 5.12 15.89
N LEU A 149 -21.73 5.12 16.48
CA LEU A 149 -21.52 5.50 17.88
C LEU A 149 -21.96 6.94 18.16
N MET A 150 -21.58 7.89 17.30
CA MET A 150 -21.99 9.30 17.45
C MET A 150 -23.51 9.46 17.33
N LEU A 151 -24.18 8.71 16.44
CA LEU A 151 -25.64 8.73 16.32
C LEU A 151 -26.35 8.15 17.54
N LEU A 152 -25.70 7.24 18.28
CA LEU A 152 -26.18 6.73 19.57
C LEU A 152 -25.84 7.64 20.76
N GLY A 153 -25.22 8.81 20.51
CA GLY A 153 -24.91 9.80 21.55
C GLY A 153 -23.54 9.61 22.21
N ALA A 154 -22.63 8.84 21.63
CA ALA A 154 -21.27 8.76 22.14
C ALA A 154 -20.53 10.10 21.95
N ASP A 155 -19.90 10.58 23.02
CA ASP A 155 -19.10 11.81 22.99
C ASP A 155 -17.94 11.71 22.00
N GLU A 156 -17.69 12.76 21.21
CA GLU A 156 -16.50 12.84 20.35
C GLU A 156 -15.23 13.16 21.17
N ARG A 157 -14.93 12.30 22.14
CA ARG A 157 -13.79 12.36 23.05
C ARG A 157 -13.13 11.00 23.17
N CYS A 158 -11.83 11.02 23.42
CA CYS A 158 -11.07 9.82 23.72
C CYS A 158 -11.53 9.21 25.05
N THR A 159 -11.96 7.95 25.06
CA THR A 159 -12.31 7.21 26.28
C THR A 159 -11.11 6.99 27.20
N GLY A 160 -9.89 6.98 26.67
CA GLY A 160 -8.67 6.75 27.45
C GLY A 160 -8.15 7.99 28.20
N CYS A 161 -8.14 9.17 27.55
CA CYS A 161 -7.55 10.38 28.12
C CYS A 161 -8.48 11.61 28.14
N GLY A 162 -9.73 11.48 27.68
CA GLY A 162 -10.70 12.56 27.63
C GLY A 162 -10.44 13.64 26.55
N ALA A 163 -9.33 13.51 25.79
CA ALA A 163 -8.98 14.45 24.74
C ALA A 163 -10.14 14.61 23.74
N ALA A 164 -10.49 15.85 23.45
CA ALA A 164 -11.45 16.19 22.40
C ALA A 164 -10.90 15.85 21.01
N GLY A 165 -11.72 16.00 19.98
CA GLY A 165 -11.33 15.88 18.57
C GLY A 165 -10.41 17.00 18.06
N THR A 166 -9.56 17.60 18.89
CA THR A 166 -8.63 18.67 18.52
C THR A 166 -7.25 18.49 19.18
N TRP A 167 -6.19 18.76 18.44
CA TRP A 167 -4.79 18.76 18.88
C TRP A 167 -4.06 19.96 18.29
N GLN A 168 -3.48 20.81 19.14
CA GLN A 168 -2.77 22.04 18.71
C GLN A 168 -3.58 22.91 17.74
N GLY A 169 -4.90 23.02 17.97
CA GLY A 169 -5.81 23.78 17.10
C GLY A 169 -6.23 23.07 15.80
N HIS A 170 -5.73 21.86 15.52
CA HIS A 170 -6.11 21.06 14.36
C HIS A 170 -7.06 19.92 14.74
N PRO A 171 -7.96 19.47 13.85
CA PRO A 171 -8.79 18.29 14.10
C PRO A 171 -7.95 17.04 14.38
N LEU A 172 -8.23 16.37 15.50
CA LEU A 172 -7.64 15.10 15.88
C LEU A 172 -8.69 14.00 15.66
N PRO A 173 -8.60 13.23 14.56
CA PRO A 173 -9.58 12.18 14.30
C PRO A 173 -9.45 11.07 15.35
N LEU A 174 -10.52 10.87 16.12
CA LEU A 174 -10.65 9.70 16.99
C LEU A 174 -10.82 8.43 16.14
N GLU A 175 -10.19 7.36 16.60
CA GLU A 175 -10.19 6.03 16.01
C GLU A 175 -11.11 5.11 16.81
N VAL A 176 -11.84 4.22 16.13
CA VAL A 176 -12.65 3.18 16.79
C VAL A 176 -11.75 2.00 17.11
N ASP A 177 -11.71 1.62 18.39
CA ASP A 177 -11.00 0.46 18.91
C ASP A 177 -12.01 -0.58 19.44
N HIS A 178 -11.67 -1.85 19.25
CA HIS A 178 -12.40 -2.99 19.79
C HIS A 178 -11.75 -3.40 21.10
N ILE A 179 -12.48 -3.36 22.21
CA ILE A 179 -11.95 -3.63 23.56
C ILE A 179 -11.35 -5.04 23.65
N ASP A 180 -12.04 -6.03 23.08
CA ASP A 180 -11.57 -7.42 22.99
C ASP A 180 -10.54 -7.68 21.87
N GLY A 181 -10.26 -6.70 21.02
CA GLY A 181 -9.42 -6.82 19.83
C GLY A 181 -10.01 -7.67 18.70
N ASN A 182 -11.25 -8.14 18.82
CA ASN A 182 -11.97 -8.90 17.80
C ASN A 182 -12.76 -7.95 16.89
N TRP A 183 -12.24 -7.70 15.69
CA TRP A 183 -12.87 -6.82 14.70
C TRP A 183 -14.28 -7.27 14.25
N ARG A 184 -14.67 -8.52 14.53
CA ARG A 184 -16.02 -9.04 14.19
C ARG A 184 -17.07 -8.63 15.22
N ASN A 185 -16.67 -8.34 16.46
CA ASN A 185 -17.56 -7.98 17.54
C ASN A 185 -17.83 -6.47 17.53
N ASN A 186 -18.76 -6.01 16.69
CA ASN A 186 -19.10 -4.58 16.59
C ASN A 186 -20.18 -4.13 17.59
N ARG A 187 -20.49 -4.94 18.61
CA ARG A 187 -21.47 -4.53 19.63
C ARG A 187 -21.01 -3.24 20.30
N VAL A 188 -21.96 -2.35 20.59
CA VAL A 188 -21.65 -0.99 21.09
C VAL A 188 -20.78 -1.03 22.34
N GLU A 189 -21.04 -1.97 23.24
CA GLU A 189 -20.31 -2.20 24.48
C GLU A 189 -18.85 -2.66 24.27
N ASN A 190 -18.52 -3.20 23.10
CA ASN A 190 -17.16 -3.61 22.74
C ASN A 190 -16.39 -2.53 21.96
N LEU A 191 -17.04 -1.42 21.60
CA LEU A 191 -16.42 -0.34 20.85
C LEU A 191 -16.10 0.85 21.76
N ARG A 192 -14.93 1.47 21.53
CA ARG A 192 -14.56 2.74 22.18
C ARG A 192 -13.87 3.68 21.18
N MET A 193 -13.98 4.98 21.44
CA MET A 193 -13.26 6.00 20.66
C MET A 193 -11.95 6.36 21.36
N LEU A 194 -10.83 6.20 20.67
CA LEU A 194 -9.51 6.54 21.19
C LEU A 194 -8.84 7.57 20.29
N CYS A 195 -8.08 8.49 20.88
CA CYS A 195 -7.15 9.29 20.09
C CYS A 195 -5.99 8.42 19.57
N PRO A 196 -5.27 8.83 18.51
CA PRO A 196 -4.16 8.05 17.95
C PRO A 196 -3.08 7.68 18.99
N ASN A 197 -2.83 8.56 19.97
CA ASN A 197 -1.86 8.31 21.03
C ASN A 197 -2.34 7.19 21.98
N CYS A 198 -3.57 7.26 22.50
CA CYS A 198 -4.12 6.22 23.36
C CYS A 198 -4.35 4.90 22.61
N HIS A 199 -4.73 4.95 21.33
CA HIS A 199 -4.87 3.73 20.55
C HIS A 199 -3.51 3.05 20.35
N SER A 200 -2.43 3.81 20.17
CA SER A 200 -1.09 3.23 20.01
C SER A 200 -0.60 2.41 21.22
N THR A 201 -1.15 2.64 22.41
CA THR A 201 -0.79 1.92 23.63
C THR A 201 -1.59 0.63 23.83
N THR A 202 -2.62 0.35 23.03
CA THR A 202 -3.42 -0.88 23.17
C THR A 202 -2.68 -2.11 22.66
N ASP A 203 -3.00 -3.28 23.22
CA ASP A 203 -2.43 -4.56 22.78
C ASP A 203 -2.91 -4.97 21.38
N SER A 204 -4.06 -4.46 20.94
CA SER A 204 -4.65 -4.68 19.61
C SER A 204 -4.03 -3.78 18.52
N TYR A 205 -3.27 -2.75 18.89
CA TYR A 205 -2.85 -1.70 17.96
C TYR A 205 -2.11 -2.24 16.74
N ARG A 206 -2.63 -1.92 15.55
CA ARG A 206 -2.08 -2.34 14.25
C ARG A 206 -1.78 -3.85 14.15
N GLY A 207 -2.54 -4.68 14.88
CA GLY A 207 -2.36 -6.12 14.89
C GLY A 207 -1.18 -6.61 15.73
N ARG A 208 -0.74 -5.84 16.73
CA ARG A 208 0.27 -6.26 17.71
C ARG A 208 -0.11 -7.60 18.38
N ASN A 209 -1.39 -7.82 18.64
CA ASN A 209 -1.96 -9.08 19.15
C ASN A 209 -2.01 -10.25 18.13
N LYS A 210 -1.63 -10.07 16.86
CA LYS A 210 -1.63 -11.18 15.89
C LYS A 210 -0.58 -12.24 16.22
N ARG A 211 0.55 -11.85 16.81
CA ARG A 211 1.59 -12.81 17.23
C ARG A 211 1.11 -13.67 18.39
N SER A 212 0.48 -13.06 19.39
CA SER A 212 -0.04 -13.77 20.57
C SER A 212 -1.20 -14.72 20.26
N GLN A 213 -2.05 -14.44 19.25
CA GLN A 213 -3.06 -15.40 18.80
C GLN A 213 -2.46 -16.62 18.10
N VAL A 214 -1.42 -16.44 17.28
CA VAL A 214 -0.68 -17.56 16.65
C VAL A 214 0.03 -18.41 17.70
N ASP A 215 0.63 -17.77 18.71
CA ASP A 215 1.32 -18.46 19.80
C ASP A 215 0.35 -19.17 20.78
N ARG A 216 -0.87 -18.66 20.95
CA ARG A 216 -1.95 -19.34 21.69
C ARG A 216 -2.55 -20.51 20.92
N ALA A 217 -2.65 -20.42 19.59
CA ALA A 217 -3.10 -21.50 18.73
C ALA A 217 -2.04 -22.59 18.52
N ASN A 218 -0.76 -22.30 18.81
CA ASN A 218 0.34 -23.25 18.72
C ASN A 218 1.32 -23.11 19.91
N PRO A 219 1.03 -23.75 21.06
CA PRO A 219 1.81 -23.59 22.30
C PRO A 219 3.28 -24.00 22.19
N SER A 220 3.67 -24.75 21.14
CA SER A 220 5.06 -25.18 20.89
C SER A 220 6.03 -24.04 20.56
N ARG A 221 5.54 -22.82 20.27
CA ARG A 221 6.38 -21.65 19.89
C ARG A 221 6.75 -20.72 21.03
N ARG A 222 6.26 -20.96 22.25
CA ARG A 222 6.49 -20.08 23.42
C ARG A 222 7.93 -20.07 23.95
N SER A 223 8.78 -21.02 23.57
CA SER A 223 10.08 -21.27 24.23
C SER A 223 11.27 -20.45 23.70
N ALA A 224 11.10 -19.50 22.78
CA ALA A 224 12.23 -18.86 22.10
C ALA A 224 12.47 -17.37 22.42
N ALA A 225 11.70 -16.76 23.33
CA ALA A 225 11.85 -15.34 23.69
C ALA A 225 11.93 -15.18 25.22
N GLY A 226 13.06 -15.59 25.79
CA GLY A 226 13.37 -15.41 27.20
C GLY A 226 14.89 -15.45 27.41
N ARG A 227 15.57 -14.34 27.08
CA ARG A 227 16.83 -13.89 27.66
C ARG A 227 16.83 -12.37 27.68
#